data_AF-A0ABD4KWF3-F1
#
_entry.id   AF-A0ABD4KWF3-F1
#
_cell.length_a   1.000
_cell.length_b   1.000
_cell.length_c   1.000
_cell.angle_alpha   90.00
_cell.angle_beta   90.00
_cell.angle_gamma   90.00
#
_symmetry.space_group_name_H-M   'P 1'
#
loop_
_entity.id
_entity.type
_entity.pdbx_description
1 polymer ?
#
loop_
_entity_poly.entity_id
_entity_poly.type
_entity_poly.pdbx_seq_one_letter_code
_entity_poly.pdbx_strand_id
1 'polypeptide(L)'
;MLGFPVPYPNELIYSLVARAGVHSGTISPKQLLDEVYGDRKVIATVDLPSHLAQISGQYPSVLNITAASLIYQHTLFPIYAPFIEEGKRQAGMRWMANQSKGLIHLVFGIAASIVKQPKLLRYCPQCFDEQLAQYGERYWIRGWQVSGVTWCPKHSTPLYEFSIQPRYEHRHE
;
A
#
# COMPACT_ATOMS: atom_id res chain seq x y z
N MET A 1 -7.76 -13.52 10.33
CA MET A 1 -8.93 -13.13 9.51
C MET A 1 -9.38 -14.33 8.67
N LEU A 2 -10.68 -14.58 8.53
CA LEU A 2 -11.18 -15.60 7.59
C LEU A 2 -11.13 -15.02 6.18
N GLY A 3 -10.31 -15.58 5.29
CA GLY A 3 -10.25 -15.19 3.88
C GLY A 3 -9.61 -13.83 3.61
N PHE A 4 -8.36 -13.62 4.03
CA PHE A 4 -7.61 -12.41 3.66
C PHE A 4 -7.50 -12.31 2.11
N PRO A 5 -7.82 -11.15 1.51
CA PRO A 5 -7.92 -11.02 0.05
C PRO A 5 -6.60 -11.34 -0.64
N VAL A 6 -6.66 -11.98 -1.80
CA VAL A 6 -5.48 -12.18 -2.64
C VAL A 6 -5.11 -10.84 -3.32
N PRO A 7 -3.83 -10.44 -3.34
CA PRO A 7 -3.42 -9.20 -4.00
C PRO A 7 -3.66 -9.25 -5.50
N TYR A 8 -4.27 -8.20 -6.06
CA TYR A 8 -4.38 -8.04 -7.50
C TYR A 8 -3.06 -7.54 -8.12
N PRO A 9 -2.83 -7.77 -9.42
CA PRO A 9 -1.63 -7.28 -10.09
C PRO A 9 -1.41 -5.77 -9.87
N ASN A 10 -0.22 -5.41 -9.40
CA ASN A 10 0.21 -4.04 -9.09
C ASN A 10 -0.63 -3.32 -8.03
N GLU A 11 -1.43 -4.02 -7.24
CA GLU A 11 -2.17 -3.46 -6.12
C GLU A 11 -1.23 -2.98 -5.01
N LEU A 12 -1.52 -1.84 -4.38
CA LEU A 12 -0.82 -1.41 -3.17
C LEU A 12 -1.17 -2.27 -1.96
N ILE A 13 -0.20 -2.48 -1.06
CA ILE A 13 -0.47 -3.05 0.28
C ILE A 13 -1.54 -2.24 1.03
N TYR A 14 -1.54 -0.91 0.91
CA TYR A 14 -2.58 -0.05 1.48
C TYR A 14 -3.99 -0.46 1.00
N SER A 15 -4.14 -0.68 -0.32
CA SER A 15 -5.40 -1.09 -0.94
C SER A 15 -5.83 -2.48 -0.49
N LEU A 16 -4.87 -3.40 -0.42
CA LEU A 16 -5.10 -4.77 0.02
C LEU A 16 -5.68 -4.81 1.45
N VAL A 17 -5.10 -4.04 2.38
CA VAL A 17 -5.61 -3.94 3.75
C VAL A 17 -6.98 -3.27 3.80
N ALA A 18 -7.21 -2.24 2.98
CA ALA A 18 -8.52 -1.59 2.90
C ALA A 18 -9.61 -2.57 2.42
N ARG A 19 -9.32 -3.37 1.39
CA ARG A 19 -10.22 -4.44 0.91
C ARG A 19 -10.46 -5.50 1.97
N ALA A 20 -9.42 -5.89 2.71
CA ALA A 20 -9.56 -6.85 3.80
C ALA A 20 -10.58 -6.36 4.84
N GLY A 21 -10.54 -5.08 5.20
CA GLY A 21 -11.53 -4.46 6.09
C GLY A 21 -12.95 -4.43 5.52
N VAL A 22 -13.10 -4.19 4.21
CA VAL A 22 -14.41 -4.26 3.54
C VAL A 22 -14.95 -5.69 3.54
N HIS A 23 -14.13 -6.68 3.18
CA HIS A 23 -14.53 -8.10 3.10
C HIS A 23 -14.93 -8.65 4.47
N SER A 24 -14.26 -8.22 5.54
CA SER A 24 -14.58 -8.63 6.92
C SER A 24 -15.66 -7.78 7.60
N GLY A 25 -16.12 -6.70 6.96
CA GLY A 25 -17.04 -5.72 7.58
C GLY A 25 -16.42 -4.97 8.77
N THR A 26 -15.09 -4.89 8.85
CA THR A 26 -14.39 -4.25 9.97
C THR A 26 -14.42 -2.72 9.81
N ILE A 27 -15.24 -2.06 10.62
CA ILE A 27 -15.37 -0.59 10.61
C ILE A 27 -14.30 0.14 11.44
N SER A 28 -13.67 -0.56 12.40
CA SER A 28 -12.68 0.03 13.29
C SER A 28 -11.28 -0.11 12.69
N PRO A 29 -10.58 1.00 12.38
CA PRO A 29 -9.23 0.93 11.86
C PRO A 29 -8.27 0.20 12.80
N LYS A 30 -8.42 0.38 14.13
CA LYS A 30 -7.57 -0.29 15.12
C LYS A 30 -7.80 -1.80 15.14
N GLN A 31 -9.06 -2.22 15.04
CA GLN A 31 -9.39 -3.64 14.95
C GLN A 31 -8.80 -4.25 13.67
N LEU A 32 -8.95 -3.57 12.53
CA LEU A 32 -8.38 -4.02 11.27
C LEU A 32 -6.85 -4.18 11.37
N LEU A 33 -6.17 -3.21 11.98
CA LEU A 33 -4.73 -3.29 12.17
C LEU A 33 -4.30 -4.42 13.11
N ASP A 34 -5.04 -4.64 14.21
CA ASP A 34 -4.80 -5.79 15.10
C ASP A 34 -5.04 -7.13 14.36
N GLU A 35 -6.09 -7.23 13.53
CA GLU A 35 -6.40 -8.45 12.75
C GLU A 35 -5.38 -8.75 11.64
N VAL A 36 -4.87 -7.70 10.97
CA VAL A 36 -3.99 -7.85 9.80
C VAL A 36 -2.53 -7.93 10.19
N TYR A 37 -2.11 -7.14 11.17
CA TYR A 37 -0.70 -7.01 11.56
C TYR A 37 -0.40 -7.56 12.96
N GLY A 38 -1.41 -7.79 13.80
CA GLY A 38 -1.19 -8.02 15.23
C GLY A 38 -0.70 -6.79 15.99
N ASP A 39 -0.77 -5.61 15.38
CA ASP A 39 -0.31 -4.35 15.97
C ASP A 39 -1.13 -3.13 15.46
N ARG A 40 -2.02 -2.62 16.32
CA ARG A 40 -2.79 -1.38 16.08
C ARG A 40 -1.96 -0.09 15.92
N LYS A 41 -0.65 -0.11 16.17
CA LYS A 41 0.24 1.06 16.04
C LYS A 41 0.90 1.16 14.67
N VAL A 42 0.69 0.17 13.79
CA VAL A 42 1.18 0.22 12.42
C VAL A 42 0.64 1.46 11.71
N ILE A 43 1.56 2.20 11.09
CA ILE A 43 1.22 3.38 10.29
C ILE A 43 0.98 2.90 8.85
N ALA A 44 -0.15 3.29 8.28
CA ALA A 44 -0.52 2.96 6.90
C ALA A 44 0.31 3.79 5.89
N THR A 45 1.57 3.41 5.73
CA THR A 45 2.52 4.02 4.79
C THR A 45 2.29 3.48 3.37
N VAL A 46 2.19 4.37 2.38
CA VAL A 46 1.84 4.02 0.99
C VAL A 46 3.03 3.48 0.20
N ASP A 47 4.20 4.11 0.32
CA ASP A 47 5.34 3.85 -0.54
C ASP A 47 6.17 2.64 -0.08
N LEU A 48 6.64 2.67 1.16
CA LEU A 48 7.52 1.68 1.78
C LEU A 48 6.94 1.23 3.13
N PRO A 49 5.83 0.45 3.11
CA PRO A 49 5.24 -0.09 4.33
C PRO A 49 6.17 -1.09 5.03
N SER A 50 5.84 -1.36 6.30
CA SER A 50 6.48 -2.39 7.11
C SER A 50 5.49 -3.50 7.46
N HIS A 51 5.95 -4.53 8.14
CA HIS A 51 5.17 -5.68 8.63
C HIS A 51 4.62 -6.57 7.51
N LEU A 52 5.34 -6.65 6.39
CA LEU A 52 4.93 -7.46 5.24
C LEU A 52 5.08 -8.97 5.49
N ALA A 53 5.92 -9.38 6.44
CA ALA A 53 6.00 -10.78 6.85
C ALA A 53 4.69 -11.25 7.49
N GLN A 54 4.07 -10.41 8.33
CA GLN A 54 2.76 -10.67 8.95
C GLN A 54 1.68 -10.83 7.89
N ILE A 55 1.65 -9.95 6.89
CA ILE A 55 0.73 -10.08 5.75
C ILE A 55 0.97 -11.39 5.00
N SER A 56 2.23 -11.69 4.65
CA SER A 56 2.53 -12.94 3.91
C SER A 56 2.16 -14.19 4.70
N GLY A 57 2.26 -14.15 6.04
CA GLY A 57 1.89 -15.25 6.92
C GLY A 57 0.39 -15.53 6.99
N GLN A 58 -0.47 -14.65 6.46
CA GLN A 58 -1.91 -14.91 6.36
C GLN A 58 -2.28 -15.85 5.21
N TYR A 59 -1.36 -16.11 4.28
CA TYR A 59 -1.62 -16.95 3.12
C TYR A 59 -1.07 -18.36 3.31
N PRO A 60 -1.77 -19.39 2.79
CA PRO A 60 -1.21 -20.72 2.70
C PRO A 60 0.02 -20.73 1.77
N SER A 61 1.01 -21.55 2.10
CA SER A 61 2.30 -21.64 1.39
C SER A 61 2.16 -21.95 -0.12
N VAL A 62 1.08 -22.63 -0.52
CA VAL A 62 0.78 -22.97 -1.92
C VAL A 62 0.64 -21.73 -2.83
N LEU A 63 0.24 -20.58 -2.28
CA LEU A 63 0.11 -19.33 -3.06
C LEU A 63 1.46 -18.65 -3.33
N ASN A 64 2.53 -19.08 -2.65
CA ASN A 64 3.88 -18.52 -2.79
C ASN A 64 3.95 -16.98 -2.65
N ILE A 65 3.08 -16.41 -1.82
CA ILE A 65 3.10 -14.99 -1.48
C ILE A 65 4.08 -14.80 -0.33
N THR A 66 5.24 -14.21 -0.63
CA THR A 66 6.32 -13.98 0.35
C THR A 66 6.44 -12.50 0.66
N ALA A 67 7.06 -12.15 1.79
CA ALA A 67 7.38 -10.75 2.08
C ALA A 67 8.19 -10.10 0.94
N ALA A 68 9.12 -10.84 0.32
CA ALA A 68 9.90 -10.35 -0.82
C ALA A 68 9.02 -10.09 -2.05
N SER A 69 8.09 -10.98 -2.39
CA SER A 69 7.18 -10.74 -3.52
C SER A 69 6.25 -9.55 -3.24
N LEU A 70 5.75 -9.43 -2.01
CA LEU A 70 4.95 -8.26 -1.58
C LEU A 70 5.75 -6.96 -1.73
N ILE A 71 7.00 -6.92 -1.28
CA ILE A 71 7.89 -5.76 -1.42
C ILE A 71 8.02 -5.37 -2.90
N TYR A 72 8.35 -6.30 -3.79
CA TYR A 72 8.64 -5.95 -5.19
C TYR A 72 7.40 -5.71 -6.05
N GLN A 73 6.27 -6.36 -5.74
CA GLN A 73 5.09 -6.33 -6.61
C GLN A 73 4.00 -5.39 -6.12
N HIS A 74 3.99 -5.07 -4.81
CA HIS A 74 2.89 -4.34 -4.17
C HIS A 74 3.32 -3.09 -3.40
N THR A 75 4.57 -2.65 -3.56
CA THR A 75 5.09 -1.39 -2.99
C THR A 75 5.84 -0.57 -4.04
N LEU A 76 6.32 0.62 -3.63
CA LEU A 76 7.18 1.47 -4.46
C LEU A 76 8.68 1.15 -4.32
N PHE A 77 9.06 0.14 -3.53
CA PHE A 77 10.44 -0.29 -3.36
C PHE A 77 11.24 -0.44 -4.67
N PRO A 78 10.69 -1.03 -5.76
CA PRO A 78 11.44 -1.20 -7.02
C PRO A 78 11.91 0.09 -7.68
N ILE A 79 11.33 1.24 -7.33
CA ILE A 79 11.75 2.55 -7.86
C ILE A 79 13.01 3.04 -7.17
N TYR A 80 13.17 2.70 -5.89
CA TYR A 80 14.34 3.07 -5.10
C TYR A 80 15.47 2.05 -5.26
N ALA A 81 15.13 0.77 -5.30
CA ALA A 81 16.07 -0.35 -5.22
C ALA A 81 17.30 -0.28 -6.17
N PRO A 82 17.19 0.18 -7.44
CA PRO A 82 18.34 0.26 -8.35
C PRO A 82 19.39 1.31 -7.95
N PHE A 83 18.99 2.30 -7.15
CA PHE A 83 19.84 3.44 -6.75
C PHE A 83 20.41 3.29 -5.34
N ILE A 84 20.16 2.15 -4.69
CA ILE A 84 20.58 1.88 -3.32
C ILE A 84 21.63 0.77 -3.33
N GLU A 85 22.72 1.00 -2.59
CA GLU A 85 23.78 0.01 -2.36
C GLU A 85 23.21 -1.31 -1.80
N GLU A 86 23.74 -2.44 -2.24
CA GLU A 86 23.25 -3.78 -1.91
C GLU A 86 22.99 -3.99 -0.40
N GLY A 87 23.95 -3.63 0.45
CA GLY A 87 23.82 -3.82 1.90
C GLY A 87 22.63 -3.05 2.48
N LYS A 88 22.43 -1.80 2.02
CA LYS A 88 21.29 -0.97 2.40
C LYS A 88 19.98 -1.48 1.80
N ARG A 89 20.02 -2.01 0.58
CA ARG A 89 18.85 -2.63 -0.08
C ARG A 89 18.35 -3.84 0.71
N GLN A 90 19.25 -4.74 1.10
CA GLN A 90 18.92 -5.91 1.92
C GLN A 90 18.42 -5.52 3.31
N ALA A 91 19.06 -4.53 3.96
CA ALA A 91 18.58 -3.99 5.22
C ALA A 91 17.17 -3.39 5.09
N GLY A 92 16.92 -2.61 4.02
CA GLY A 92 15.61 -2.08 3.68
C GLY A 92 14.55 -3.16 3.53
N MET A 93 14.83 -4.23 2.79
CA MET A 93 13.91 -5.36 2.66
C MET A 93 13.59 -6.01 4.01
N ARG A 94 14.60 -6.18 4.89
CA ARG A 94 14.39 -6.73 6.24
C ARG A 94 13.51 -5.81 7.10
N TRP A 95 13.69 -4.49 6.98
CA TRP A 95 12.84 -3.50 7.68
C TRP A 95 11.41 -3.48 7.17
N MET A 96 11.19 -3.62 5.86
CA MET A 96 9.84 -3.72 5.27
C MET A 96 9.16 -5.04 5.62
N ALA A 97 9.90 -6.14 5.65
CA ALA A 97 9.37 -7.43 6.08
C ALA A 97 8.94 -7.38 7.56
N ASN A 98 9.72 -6.70 8.40
CA ASN A 98 9.47 -6.62 9.85
C ASN A 98 9.10 -5.18 10.25
N GLN A 99 9.83 -4.56 11.17
CA GLN A 99 9.57 -3.21 11.64
C GLN A 99 10.70 -2.27 11.20
N SER A 100 10.36 -1.15 10.55
CA SER A 100 11.36 -0.13 10.14
C SER A 100 11.56 0.99 11.15
N LYS A 101 10.53 1.29 11.98
CA LYS A 101 10.48 2.49 12.84
C LYS A 101 10.79 3.80 12.08
N GLY A 102 10.45 3.87 10.79
CA GLY A 102 10.72 5.03 9.93
C GLY A 102 12.15 5.13 9.38
N LEU A 103 13.05 4.21 9.74
CA LEU A 103 14.46 4.24 9.30
C LEU A 103 14.61 4.11 7.79
N ILE A 104 13.70 3.40 7.12
CA ILE A 104 13.81 3.15 5.68
C ILE A 104 13.74 4.45 4.87
N HIS A 105 12.80 5.34 5.17
CA HIS A 105 12.67 6.64 4.49
C HIS A 105 13.88 7.55 4.68
N LEU A 106 14.55 7.45 5.83
CA LEU A 106 15.79 8.17 6.11
C LEU A 106 16.95 7.59 5.30
N VAL A 107 17.17 6.28 5.40
CA VAL A 107 18.30 5.57 4.76
C VAL A 107 18.20 5.62 3.24
N PHE A 108 16.98 5.61 2.70
CA PHE A 108 16.72 5.69 1.26
C PHE A 108 16.69 7.13 0.76
N GLY A 109 16.96 8.12 1.62
CA GLY A 109 17.03 9.53 1.25
C GLY A 109 15.67 10.15 0.88
N ILE A 110 14.56 9.45 1.09
CA ILE A 110 13.21 9.91 0.73
C ILE A 110 12.84 11.14 1.56
N ALA A 111 13.17 11.14 2.85
CA ALA A 111 12.91 12.29 3.73
C ALA A 111 13.66 13.57 3.32
N ALA A 112 14.84 13.41 2.71
CA ALA A 112 15.68 14.53 2.23
C ALA A 112 15.43 14.86 0.75
N SER A 113 14.54 14.14 0.07
CA SER A 113 14.33 14.28 -1.37
C SER A 113 13.65 15.61 -1.72
N ILE A 114 14.15 16.24 -2.79
CA ILE A 114 13.47 17.38 -3.43
C ILE A 114 12.20 16.94 -4.15
N VAL A 115 12.13 15.67 -4.58
CA VAL A 115 10.98 15.07 -5.25
C VAL A 115 9.92 14.75 -4.20
N LYS A 116 8.82 15.52 -4.22
CA LYS A 116 7.74 15.36 -3.24
C LYS A 116 6.89 14.14 -3.54
N GLN A 117 6.55 13.42 -2.48
CA GLN A 117 5.58 12.33 -2.55
C GLN A 117 4.16 12.90 -2.61
N PRO A 118 3.23 12.24 -3.33
CA PRO A 118 1.81 12.61 -3.29
C PRO A 118 1.31 12.59 -1.85
N LYS A 119 0.56 13.61 -1.43
CA LYS A 119 -0.03 13.68 -0.10
C LYS A 119 -1.32 12.86 0.00
N LEU A 120 -2.03 12.74 -1.13
CA LEU A 120 -3.29 12.04 -1.26
C LEU A 120 -3.12 10.87 -2.22
N LEU A 121 -3.91 9.82 -2.00
CA LEU A 121 -3.93 8.68 -2.91
C LEU A 121 -4.53 9.09 -4.25
N ARG A 122 -3.85 8.73 -5.32
CA ARG A 122 -4.27 9.03 -6.70
C ARG A 122 -4.93 7.85 -7.37
N TYR A 123 -5.88 8.09 -8.28
CA TYR A 123 -6.56 7.04 -9.03
C TYR A 123 -6.95 7.50 -10.43
N CYS A 124 -7.25 6.52 -11.28
CA CYS A 124 -7.86 6.75 -12.59
C CYS A 124 -9.32 6.25 -12.55
N PRO A 125 -10.33 7.09 -12.84
CA PRO A 125 -11.74 6.70 -12.86
C PRO A 125 -12.02 5.54 -13.83
N GLN A 126 -11.42 5.58 -15.02
CA GLN A 126 -11.61 4.55 -16.03
C GLN A 126 -11.01 3.20 -15.60
N CYS A 127 -9.81 3.19 -15.00
CA CYS A 127 -9.28 1.96 -14.39
C CYS A 127 -10.19 1.45 -13.27
N PHE A 128 -10.78 2.33 -12.47
CA PHE A 128 -11.71 1.92 -11.41
C PHE A 128 -12.98 1.28 -11.97
N ASP A 129 -13.51 1.79 -13.08
CA ASP A 129 -14.67 1.19 -13.74
C ASP A 129 -14.34 -0.17 -14.36
N GLU A 130 -13.17 -0.30 -14.99
CA GLU A 130 -12.67 -1.59 -15.49
C GLU A 130 -12.43 -2.61 -14.37
N GLN A 131 -11.83 -2.19 -13.26
CA GLN A 131 -11.62 -3.04 -12.08
C GLN A 131 -12.95 -3.49 -11.48
N LEU A 132 -13.91 -2.58 -11.35
CA LEU A 132 -15.24 -2.92 -10.86
C LEU A 132 -15.94 -3.93 -11.77
N ALA A 133 -15.86 -3.73 -13.10
CA ALA A 133 -16.44 -4.64 -14.07
C ALA A 133 -15.75 -6.02 -14.08
N GLN A 134 -14.43 -6.07 -13.86
CA GLN A 134 -13.64 -7.31 -13.91
C GLN A 134 -13.64 -8.09 -12.60
N TYR A 135 -13.50 -7.41 -11.47
CA TYR A 135 -13.27 -8.02 -10.16
C TYR A 135 -14.42 -7.80 -9.17
N GLY A 136 -15.40 -6.96 -9.51
CA GLY A 136 -16.49 -6.59 -8.59
C GLY A 136 -16.08 -5.60 -7.49
N GLU A 137 -14.83 -5.12 -7.51
CA GLU A 137 -14.30 -4.19 -6.52
C GLU A 137 -13.16 -3.34 -7.11
N ARG A 138 -12.82 -2.24 -6.43
CA ARG A 138 -11.77 -1.30 -6.86
C ARG A 138 -10.53 -1.46 -5.99
N TYR A 139 -9.37 -1.20 -6.58
CA TYR A 139 -8.11 -1.23 -5.86
C TYR A 139 -7.11 -0.19 -6.39
N TRP A 140 -6.28 0.35 -5.50
CA TRP A 140 -5.27 1.31 -5.91
C TRP A 140 -4.08 0.61 -6.57
N ILE A 141 -3.80 1.00 -7.81
CA ILE A 141 -2.60 0.60 -8.52
C ILE A 141 -1.42 1.41 -7.98
N ARG A 142 -0.32 0.72 -7.64
CA ARG A 142 0.89 1.33 -7.07
C ARG A 142 1.52 2.37 -7.97
N GLY A 143 1.49 2.16 -9.29
CA GLY A 143 2.06 3.08 -10.28
C GLY A 143 1.47 4.49 -10.20
N TRP A 144 0.22 4.63 -9.77
CA TRP A 144 -0.41 5.94 -9.60
C TRP A 144 0.16 6.74 -8.43
N GLN A 145 0.90 6.13 -7.50
CA GLN A 145 1.47 6.83 -6.33
C GLN A 145 2.92 7.25 -6.53
N VAL A 146 3.50 6.93 -7.69
CA VAL A 146 4.87 7.31 -8.03
C VAL A 146 4.97 8.83 -8.21
N SER A 147 5.89 9.48 -7.49
CA SER A 147 6.17 10.90 -7.69
C SER A 147 6.45 11.22 -9.16
N GLY A 148 5.84 12.31 -9.65
CA GLY A 148 5.93 12.73 -11.05
C GLY A 148 4.94 12.05 -12.00
N VAL A 149 4.37 10.89 -11.65
CA VAL A 149 3.29 10.28 -12.45
C VAL A 149 1.99 11.03 -12.18
N THR A 150 1.56 11.88 -13.10
CA THR A 150 0.31 12.67 -12.98
C THR A 150 -0.78 12.24 -13.94
N TRP A 151 -0.49 11.25 -14.81
CA TRP A 151 -1.40 10.71 -15.82
C TRP A 151 -1.46 9.20 -15.74
N CYS A 152 -2.63 8.64 -16.03
CA CYS A 152 -2.81 7.20 -16.18
C CYS A 152 -2.11 6.71 -17.45
N PRO A 153 -1.16 5.77 -17.37
CA PRO A 153 -0.46 5.27 -18.56
C PRO A 153 -1.35 4.42 -19.47
N LYS A 154 -2.43 3.84 -18.94
CA LYS A 154 -3.37 3.01 -19.72
C LYS A 154 -4.37 3.85 -20.52
N HIS A 155 -4.84 4.95 -19.93
CA HIS A 155 -5.97 5.71 -20.46
C HIS A 155 -5.62 7.12 -20.93
N SER A 156 -4.40 7.57 -20.68
CA SER A 156 -3.97 8.94 -21.01
C SER A 156 -4.90 10.01 -20.46
N THR A 157 -5.43 9.81 -19.24
CA THR A 157 -6.20 10.80 -18.48
C THR A 157 -5.41 11.28 -17.27
N PRO A 158 -5.66 12.50 -16.74
CA PRO A 158 -5.09 12.91 -15.46
C PRO A 158 -5.47 11.92 -14.36
N LEU A 159 -4.56 11.74 -13.39
CA LEU A 159 -4.86 11.04 -12.15
C LEU A 159 -5.54 12.00 -11.18
N TYR A 160 -6.61 11.53 -10.54
CA TYR A 160 -7.39 12.30 -9.57
C TYR A 160 -6.94 11.94 -8.16
N GLU A 161 -6.89 12.92 -7.26
CA GLU A 161 -6.59 12.69 -5.84
C GLU A 161 -7.86 12.39 -5.06
N PHE A 162 -7.82 11.41 -4.16
CA PHE A 162 -8.85 11.20 -3.16
C PHE A 162 -8.79 12.33 -2.15
N SER A 163 -9.67 13.34 -2.31
CA SER A 163 -9.99 14.22 -1.20
C SER A 163 -10.96 13.47 -0.28
N ILE A 164 -10.49 13.11 0.90
CA ILE A 164 -11.43 12.81 1.99
C ILE A 164 -12.08 14.16 2.28
N GLN A 165 -13.31 14.39 1.82
CA GLN A 165 -14.09 15.47 2.42
C GLN A 165 -14.16 15.15 3.90
N PRO A 166 -13.74 16.05 4.80
CA PRO A 166 -13.95 15.83 6.22
C PRO A 166 -15.44 15.60 6.40
N ARG A 167 -15.84 14.38 6.78
CA ARG A 167 -17.17 14.16 7.32
C ARG A 167 -17.26 15.02 8.57
N TYR A 168 -17.81 16.21 8.41
CA TYR A 168 -18.44 16.95 9.49
C TYR A 168 -19.70 16.17 9.87
N GLU A 169 -19.54 15.06 10.60
CA GLU A 169 -20.65 14.39 11.27
C GLU A 169 -20.36 14.47 12.78
N HIS A 170 -20.90 15.55 13.36
CA HIS A 170 -21.32 15.74 14.75
C HIS A 170 -20.38 15.25 15.86
N ARG A 171 -19.49 16.15 16.31
CA ARG A 171 -19.06 16.18 17.72
C ARG A 171 -20.16 16.94 18.49
N HIS A 172 -20.67 16.32 19.54
CA HIS A 172 -21.80 16.75 20.39
C HIS A 172 -23.18 16.27 19.92
N GLU A 173 -23.52 15.04 20.32
CA GLU A 173 -24.65 14.72 21.19
C GLU A 173 -24.27 13.55 22.10
#